data_AF-A0A2K8YUB5-F1
#
_entry.id   AF-A0A2K8YUB5-F1
#
_cell.length_a   1.000
_cell.length_b   1.000
_cell.length_c   1.000
_cell.angle_alpha   90.00
_cell.angle_beta   90.00
_cell.angle_gamma   90.00
#
_symmetry.space_group_name_H-M   'P 1'
#
loop_
_entity.id
_entity.type
_entity.pdbx_description
1 polymer ?
#
loop_
_entity_poly.entity_id
_entity_poly.type
_entity_poly.pdbx_seq_one_letter_code
_entity_poly.pdbx_strand_id
1 'polypeptide(L)'
;MQVQFNTPDHMKRIATFLLIIFTILDASGQTATPPTLRTKQNRIVMYIDGERSNFNGVNDVPKDFSYNFPLEKASVPFVLVTEKDSVVMTLQHNAMTDFQIIREAKGDTLLGHFTSHKFVKAATFTDAYKKANEGKTSVEVPEVYELINVIFALTNYGKTPAIYKETDYYKQVMRHFSPYKNHPAVRTVDSLLLKSEDNYANLKMDSYAYLFQGNKLVKSPIYDRASWGEVNQLTPYVPKLEQFTKQANFRSFFQKHTPYYNSLITDFKKNVDVATMKAWLEKQFPSTHYSAVKILFSPLVGWNQSANHFTDNGFTEAQSHINYPFIDDSQAKQPKNITRGQRMIIAFTELNHTYLNPEAEADRNKKAVSDAYKNLTKWITAGKSSANYNNAFSCFEEYMNYSLVTLLFNDLFDEQTFAVLNRDLENRMANRGFQQFTGFNQELLRLYKTKKPGQTVADLYPDIIAWAAKQ
;
A
#
# COMPACT_ATOMS: atom_id res chain seq x y z
N MET A 1 -12.93 14.21 2.15
CA MET A 1 -12.84 14.45 0.69
C MET A 1 -11.42 14.93 0.43
N GLN A 2 -10.53 14.04 -0.03
CA GLN A 2 -9.12 14.37 -0.26
C GLN A 2 -9.00 15.24 -1.52
N VAL A 3 -8.23 16.31 -1.42
CA VAL A 3 -7.84 17.11 -2.59
C VAL A 3 -6.94 16.25 -3.47
N GLN A 4 -7.31 16.10 -4.74
CA GLN A 4 -6.54 15.30 -5.68
C GLN A 4 -5.50 16.21 -6.36
N PHE A 5 -4.33 16.31 -5.74
CA PHE A 5 -3.15 16.88 -6.38
C PHE A 5 -2.52 15.78 -7.23
N ASN A 6 -2.49 15.96 -8.56
CA ASN A 6 -1.72 15.07 -9.41
C ASN A 6 -0.24 15.48 -9.31
N THR A 7 0.54 14.81 -8.45
CA THR A 7 2.00 14.95 -8.46
C THR A 7 2.57 14.36 -9.75
N PRO A 8 3.61 14.96 -10.36
CA PRO A 8 4.26 14.38 -11.53
C PRO A 8 4.89 13.04 -11.17
N ASP A 9 4.42 11.95 -11.77
CA ASP A 9 5.17 10.70 -11.83
C ASP A 9 6.43 10.95 -12.67
N HIS A 10 7.57 10.49 -12.17
CA HIS A 10 8.87 10.59 -12.83
C HIS A 10 8.77 10.31 -14.34
N MET A 11 8.91 11.31 -15.23
CA MET A 11 9.49 11.15 -16.57
C MET A 11 9.59 12.42 -17.44
N LYS A 12 10.71 12.44 -18.17
CA LYS A 12 11.01 13.07 -19.48
C LYS A 12 10.65 14.56 -19.66
N ARG A 13 11.73 15.36 -19.62
CA ARG A 13 11.79 16.78 -19.97
C ARG A 13 11.25 17.02 -21.41
N ILE A 14 10.11 17.69 -21.51
CA ILE A 14 9.73 18.46 -22.70
C ILE A 14 9.66 19.92 -22.26
N ALA A 15 10.67 20.70 -22.65
CA ALA A 15 10.74 22.12 -22.36
C ALA A 15 9.89 22.89 -23.39
N THR A 16 8.67 23.25 -23.01
CA THR A 16 7.91 24.27 -23.75
C THR A 16 8.28 25.63 -23.15
N PHE A 17 9.08 26.42 -23.88
CA PHE A 17 9.45 27.78 -23.49
C PHE A 17 8.22 28.69 -23.57
N LEU A 18 7.65 29.03 -22.41
CA LEU A 18 6.83 30.22 -22.23
C LEU A 18 7.75 31.31 -21.69
N LEU A 19 7.94 32.37 -22.47
CA LEU A 19 8.71 33.53 -22.08
C LEU A 19 7.91 34.30 -21.01
N ILE A 20 8.14 33.99 -19.74
CA ILE A 20 7.57 34.73 -18.61
C ILE A 20 8.66 35.68 -18.11
N ILE A 21 8.39 36.98 -18.20
CA ILE A 21 9.26 38.02 -17.65
C ILE A 21 9.17 37.92 -16.12
N PHE A 22 10.26 37.49 -15.48
CA PHE A 22 10.37 37.40 -14.02
C PHE A 22 10.71 38.76 -13.41
N THR A 23 9.79 39.35 -12.66
CA THR A 23 10.15 40.24 -11.57
C THR A 23 10.30 39.41 -10.31
N ILE A 24 11.54 39.13 -9.91
CA ILE A 24 11.85 38.58 -8.59
C ILE A 24 11.63 39.71 -7.60
N LEU A 25 10.58 39.62 -6.80
CA LEU A 25 10.43 40.48 -5.61
C LEU A 25 11.29 39.86 -4.51
N ASP A 26 12.39 40.54 -4.17
CA ASP A 26 13.13 40.26 -2.96
C ASP A 26 12.20 40.41 -1.75
N ALA A 27 12.16 39.34 -0.94
CA ALA A 27 11.36 39.27 0.27
C ALA A 27 11.99 40.14 1.38
N SER A 28 11.76 41.44 1.31
CA SER A 28 11.89 42.35 2.45
C SER A 28 10.82 43.44 2.35
N GLY A 29 9.58 43.04 2.62
CA GLY A 29 8.42 43.93 2.66
C GLY A 29 7.12 43.16 2.53
N GLN A 30 6.57 42.67 3.64
CA GLN A 30 5.20 42.17 3.67
C GLN A 30 4.24 43.34 3.35
N THR A 31 3.76 43.41 2.12
CA THR A 31 2.54 44.16 1.81
C THR A 31 1.35 43.43 2.43
N ALA A 32 0.45 44.19 3.06
CA ALA A 32 -0.60 43.75 3.98
C ALA A 32 -1.74 42.88 3.41
N THR A 33 -1.57 42.25 2.25
CA THR A 33 -2.57 41.37 1.63
C THR A 33 -1.88 40.19 0.94
N PRO A 34 -2.27 38.92 1.22
CA PRO A 34 -1.70 37.76 0.55
C PRO A 34 -1.90 37.83 -0.98
N PRO A 35 -0.99 37.27 -1.80
CA PRO A 35 -1.19 37.12 -3.23
C PRO A 35 -2.56 36.54 -3.57
N THR A 36 -3.32 37.19 -4.45
CA THR A 36 -4.69 36.79 -4.79
C THR A 36 -4.82 36.45 -6.27
N LEU A 37 -5.53 35.37 -6.56
CA LEU A 37 -5.93 34.96 -7.91
C LEU A 37 -7.45 34.79 -7.98
N ARG A 38 -8.02 34.86 -9.18
CA ARG A 38 -9.47 34.73 -9.44
C ARG A 38 -9.73 33.58 -10.38
N THR A 39 -10.75 32.77 -10.09
CA THR A 39 -11.19 31.76 -11.05
C THR A 39 -12.70 31.54 -11.02
N LYS A 40 -13.26 31.30 -12.21
CA LYS A 40 -14.60 30.74 -12.44
C LYS A 40 -14.57 29.22 -12.59
N GLN A 41 -13.39 28.65 -12.84
CA GLN A 41 -13.22 27.21 -13.08
C GLN A 41 -13.10 26.45 -11.76
N ASN A 42 -13.47 25.17 -11.77
CA ASN A 42 -13.18 24.26 -10.65
C ASN A 42 -11.74 23.67 -10.74
N ARG A 43 -10.84 24.37 -11.42
CA ARG A 43 -9.47 23.92 -11.69
C ARG A 43 -8.53 25.10 -11.86
N ILE A 44 -7.34 24.99 -11.26
CA ILE A 44 -6.23 25.91 -11.42
C ILE A 44 -5.02 25.11 -11.90
N VAL A 45 -4.24 25.66 -12.83
CA VAL A 45 -2.97 25.07 -13.24
C VAL A 45 -1.90 25.50 -12.25
N MET A 46 -1.08 24.55 -11.82
CA MET A 46 -0.05 24.76 -10.82
C MET A 46 1.31 24.44 -11.44
N TYR A 47 2.34 25.22 -11.12
CA TYR A 47 3.72 24.87 -11.43
C TYR A 47 4.54 24.85 -10.14
N ILE A 48 5.25 23.75 -9.90
CA ILE A 48 6.20 23.61 -8.80
C ILE A 48 7.55 23.33 -9.43
N ASP A 49 8.53 24.21 -9.22
CA ASP A 49 9.86 24.09 -9.84
C ASP A 49 9.82 23.97 -11.38
N GLY A 50 8.84 24.62 -12.00
CA GLY A 50 8.59 24.56 -13.46
C GLY A 50 7.82 23.32 -13.93
N GLU A 51 7.55 22.36 -13.05
CA GLU A 51 6.76 21.17 -13.38
C GLU A 51 5.26 21.45 -13.28
N ARG A 52 4.55 21.19 -14.39
CA ARG A 52 3.12 21.47 -14.48
C ARG A 52 2.30 20.39 -13.77
N SER A 53 1.41 20.83 -12.89
CA SER A 53 0.39 20.05 -12.20
C SER A 53 -0.98 20.75 -12.29
N ASN A 54 -2.02 20.16 -11.71
CA ASN A 54 -3.36 20.74 -11.61
C ASN A 54 -3.85 20.69 -10.18
N PHE A 55 -4.42 21.80 -9.71
CA PHE A 55 -5.26 21.85 -8.54
C PHE A 55 -6.72 21.76 -8.99
N ASN A 56 -7.26 20.54 -9.03
CA ASN A 56 -8.66 20.28 -9.36
C ASN A 56 -9.53 20.32 -8.09
N GLY A 57 -10.81 20.70 -8.21
CA GLY A 57 -11.75 20.71 -7.08
C GLY A 57 -11.61 21.94 -6.17
N VAL A 58 -11.12 23.06 -6.70
CA VAL A 58 -10.94 24.33 -5.96
C VAL A 58 -12.25 24.85 -5.35
N ASN A 59 -13.39 24.55 -5.96
CA ASN A 59 -14.71 24.89 -5.45
C ASN A 59 -15.22 23.96 -4.35
N ASP A 60 -14.54 22.84 -4.12
CA ASP A 60 -14.93 21.78 -3.20
C ASP A 60 -14.09 21.79 -1.91
N VAL A 61 -13.01 22.58 -1.88
CA VAL A 61 -12.17 22.77 -0.68
C VAL A 61 -12.78 23.79 0.31
N PRO A 62 -12.50 23.65 1.62
CA PRO A 62 -12.93 24.63 2.62
C PRO A 62 -12.36 26.02 2.36
N LYS A 63 -12.99 27.07 2.92
CA LYS A 63 -12.53 28.47 2.78
C LYS A 63 -11.14 28.73 3.37
N ASP A 64 -10.70 27.88 4.28
CA ASP A 64 -9.38 27.88 4.87
C ASP A 64 -8.84 26.46 4.72
N PHE A 65 -7.72 26.31 4.01
CA PHE A 65 -7.13 25.01 3.76
C PHE A 65 -5.60 25.07 3.76
N SER A 66 -4.99 23.96 4.15
CA SER A 66 -3.54 23.82 4.15
C SER A 66 -3.10 22.61 3.35
N TYR A 67 -1.91 22.71 2.75
CA TYR A 67 -1.24 21.58 2.12
C TYR A 67 0.26 21.63 2.39
N ASN A 68 0.90 20.47 2.50
CA ASN A 68 2.33 20.36 2.74
C ASN A 68 2.95 19.55 1.59
N PHE A 69 3.86 20.16 0.85
CA PHE A 69 4.52 19.53 -0.31
C PHE A 69 5.83 18.86 0.10
N PRO A 70 6.07 17.60 -0.30
CA PRO A 70 7.42 17.04 -0.28
C PRO A 70 8.23 17.59 -1.46
N LEU A 71 9.35 18.28 -1.18
CA LEU A 71 10.22 18.87 -2.21
C LEU A 71 11.67 18.40 -2.06
N GLU A 72 12.34 18.14 -3.19
CA GLU A 72 13.78 17.82 -3.16
C GLU A 72 14.62 19.04 -2.79
N LYS A 73 14.26 20.21 -3.33
CA LYS A 73 14.96 21.49 -3.13
C LYS A 73 14.34 22.25 -1.97
N ALA A 74 15.21 22.86 -1.14
CA ALA A 74 14.80 23.66 0.02
C ALA A 74 13.92 24.86 -0.31
N SER A 75 14.01 25.36 -1.54
CA SER A 75 13.20 26.46 -2.04
C SER A 75 12.95 26.26 -3.54
N VAL A 76 11.69 26.40 -3.95
CA VAL A 76 11.29 26.29 -5.37
C VAL A 76 10.31 27.40 -5.74
N PRO A 77 10.33 27.88 -7.00
CA PRO A 77 9.29 28.74 -7.50
C PRO A 77 7.96 27.98 -7.55
N PHE A 78 6.89 28.66 -7.16
CA PHE A 78 5.54 28.14 -7.13
C PHE A 78 4.60 29.09 -7.86
N VAL A 79 3.93 28.59 -8.90
CA VAL A 79 3.06 29.41 -9.75
C VAL A 79 1.66 28.82 -9.77
N LEU A 80 0.66 29.66 -9.54
CA LEU A 80 -0.73 29.34 -9.81
C LEU A 80 -1.20 30.14 -11.02
N VAL A 81 -1.87 29.47 -11.95
CA VAL A 81 -2.38 30.06 -13.19
C VAL A 81 -3.85 29.70 -13.36
N THR A 82 -4.68 30.72 -13.50
CA THR A 82 -6.11 30.62 -13.79
C THR A 82 -6.39 31.05 -15.22
N GLU A 83 -7.66 31.06 -15.61
CA GLU A 83 -8.09 31.67 -16.86
C GLU A 83 -8.06 33.21 -16.86
N LYS A 84 -7.78 33.85 -15.72
CA LYS A 84 -7.80 35.31 -15.56
C LYS A 84 -6.47 35.93 -15.17
N ASP A 85 -5.73 35.25 -14.31
CA ASP A 85 -4.56 35.78 -13.66
C ASP A 85 -3.60 34.67 -13.24
N SER A 86 -2.42 35.08 -12.79
CA SER A 86 -1.42 34.19 -12.24
C SER A 86 -0.70 34.87 -11.08
N VAL A 87 -0.29 34.07 -10.11
CA VAL A 87 0.56 34.52 -9.00
C VAL A 87 1.82 33.66 -8.96
N VAL A 88 2.94 34.30 -8.66
CA VAL A 88 4.24 33.64 -8.46
C VAL A 88 4.62 33.84 -7.00
N MET A 89 4.98 32.75 -6.36
CA MET A 89 5.39 32.66 -4.97
C MET A 89 6.59 31.72 -4.87
N THR A 90 7.10 31.56 -3.65
CA THR A 90 8.18 30.61 -3.38
C THR A 90 7.71 29.66 -2.29
N LEU A 91 7.77 28.35 -2.55
CA LEU A 91 7.65 27.36 -1.48
C LEU A 91 9.03 27.16 -0.86
N GLN A 92 9.09 27.20 0.47
CA GLN A 92 10.31 26.96 1.24
C GLN A 92 10.07 25.92 2.32
N HIS A 93 11.06 25.07 2.59
CA HIS A 93 10.94 24.05 3.61
C HIS A 93 10.63 24.68 4.98
N ASN A 94 9.61 24.14 5.65
CA ASN A 94 9.14 24.56 6.97
C ASN A 94 8.69 26.03 7.06
N ALA A 95 8.47 26.70 5.93
CA ALA A 95 7.86 28.03 5.87
C ALA A 95 6.45 27.95 5.28
N MET A 96 5.56 28.81 5.78
CA MET A 96 4.19 28.93 5.28
C MET A 96 4.14 29.98 4.17
N THR A 97 3.46 29.64 3.08
CA THR A 97 3.16 30.50 1.94
C THR A 97 1.65 30.67 1.85
N ASP A 98 1.19 31.88 2.15
CA ASP A 98 -0.23 32.22 2.13
C ASP A 98 -0.65 32.84 0.82
N PHE A 99 -1.84 32.48 0.34
CA PHE A 99 -2.44 33.07 -0.85
C PHE A 99 -3.96 33.00 -0.79
N GLN A 100 -4.63 33.76 -1.65
CA GLN A 100 -6.09 33.80 -1.75
C GLN A 100 -6.57 33.39 -3.13
N ILE A 101 -7.67 32.64 -3.18
CA ILE A 101 -8.40 32.33 -4.41
C ILE A 101 -9.81 32.91 -4.29
N ILE A 102 -10.16 33.88 -5.14
CA ILE A 102 -11.54 34.34 -5.31
C ILE A 102 -12.26 33.35 -6.23
N ARG A 103 -13.24 32.64 -5.68
CA ARG A 103 -14.05 31.64 -6.40
C ARG A 103 -15.32 32.31 -6.89
N GLU A 104 -15.26 32.86 -8.09
CA GLU A 104 -16.38 33.64 -8.64
C GLU A 104 -17.65 32.81 -8.80
N ALA A 105 -17.52 31.50 -9.10
CA ALA A 105 -18.64 30.58 -9.19
C ALA A 105 -19.35 30.35 -7.84
N LYS A 106 -18.65 30.57 -6.71
CA LYS A 106 -19.19 30.42 -5.34
C LYS A 106 -19.50 31.76 -4.67
N GLY A 107 -18.99 32.87 -5.22
CA GLY A 107 -19.15 34.20 -4.64
C GLY A 107 -18.38 34.39 -3.33
N ASP A 108 -17.27 33.66 -3.14
CA ASP A 108 -16.45 33.75 -1.92
C ASP A 108 -14.94 33.77 -2.21
N THR A 109 -14.16 34.02 -1.16
CA THR A 109 -12.70 33.97 -1.18
C THR A 109 -12.23 32.85 -0.26
N LEU A 110 -11.27 32.09 -0.76
CA LEU A 110 -10.59 31.04 -0.04
C LEU A 110 -9.16 31.49 0.31
N LEU A 111 -8.68 31.09 1.49
CA LEU A 111 -7.33 31.29 2.01
C LEU A 111 -6.58 29.95 2.00
N GLY A 112 -5.44 29.92 1.32
CA GLY A 112 -4.58 28.73 1.19
C GLY A 112 -3.27 28.91 1.93
N HIS A 113 -2.89 27.87 2.67
CA HIS A 113 -1.67 27.81 3.47
C HIS A 113 -0.78 26.67 2.97
N PHE A 114 0.19 26.98 2.12
CA PHE A 114 1.10 25.98 1.58
C PHE A 114 2.42 25.96 2.35
N THR A 115 2.80 24.78 2.82
CA THR A 115 4.11 24.51 3.42
C THR A 115 4.84 23.50 2.57
N SER A 116 6.13 23.35 2.79
CA SER A 116 6.87 22.24 2.19
C SER A 116 7.85 21.64 3.17
N HIS A 117 8.30 20.43 2.89
CA HIS A 117 9.32 19.72 3.65
C HIS A 117 10.23 18.95 2.71
N LYS A 118 11.40 18.56 3.22
CA LYS A 118 12.34 17.76 2.44
C LYS A 118 11.72 16.43 2.06
N PHE A 119 11.66 16.14 0.76
CA PHE A 119 11.32 14.82 0.24
C PHE A 119 12.37 13.80 0.71
N VAL A 120 11.87 12.72 1.29
CA VAL A 120 12.69 11.57 1.71
C VAL A 120 12.17 10.35 0.97
N LYS A 121 13.05 9.72 0.18
CA LYS A 121 12.75 8.45 -0.50
C LYS A 121 12.37 7.40 0.54
N ALA A 122 11.32 6.63 0.26
CA ALA A 122 10.90 5.55 1.16
C ALA A 122 11.96 4.43 1.26
N ALA A 123 12.67 4.17 0.16
CA ALA A 123 13.80 3.25 0.10
C ALA A 123 14.97 3.81 -0.70
N THR A 124 16.20 3.37 -0.41
CA THR A 124 17.41 3.65 -1.17
C THR A 124 18.20 2.35 -1.34
N PHE A 125 18.36 1.91 -2.58
CA PHE A 125 18.98 0.63 -2.90
C PHE A 125 20.44 0.82 -3.31
N THR A 126 21.34 0.56 -2.37
CA THR A 126 22.79 0.57 -2.62
C THR A 126 23.19 -0.54 -3.59
N ASP A 127 24.33 -0.39 -4.28
CA ASP A 127 24.82 -1.43 -5.19
C ASP A 127 25.05 -2.78 -4.50
N ALA A 128 25.53 -2.75 -3.25
CA ALA A 128 25.67 -3.94 -2.43
C ALA A 128 24.30 -4.61 -2.16
N TYR A 129 23.27 -3.82 -1.86
CA TYR A 129 21.92 -4.32 -1.65
C TYR A 129 21.34 -4.94 -2.91
N LYS A 130 21.45 -4.24 -4.05
CA LYS A 130 20.98 -4.73 -5.36
C LYS A 130 21.63 -6.07 -5.69
N LYS A 131 22.97 -6.15 -5.63
CA LYS A 131 23.72 -7.39 -5.88
C LYS A 131 23.31 -8.54 -4.94
N ALA A 132 22.99 -8.22 -3.68
CA ALA A 132 22.60 -9.23 -2.69
C ALA A 132 21.17 -9.76 -2.89
N ASN A 133 20.28 -9.02 -3.55
CA ASN A 133 18.85 -9.34 -3.63
C ASN A 133 18.32 -9.59 -5.05
N GLU A 134 19.08 -9.25 -6.10
CA GLU A 134 18.70 -9.47 -7.50
C GLU A 134 18.22 -10.91 -7.75
N GLY A 135 17.03 -11.03 -8.35
CA GLY A 135 16.37 -12.29 -8.69
C GLY A 135 15.85 -13.08 -7.48
N LYS A 136 15.95 -12.57 -6.25
CA LYS A 136 15.61 -13.35 -5.05
C LYS A 136 14.18 -13.13 -4.57
N THR A 137 13.65 -14.19 -3.96
CA THR A 137 12.50 -14.12 -3.07
C THR A 137 12.97 -14.36 -1.63
N SER A 138 12.64 -13.46 -0.70
CA SER A 138 12.95 -13.62 0.73
C SER A 138 11.68 -13.83 1.55
N VAL A 139 11.83 -14.54 2.67
CA VAL A 139 10.77 -14.76 3.66
C VAL A 139 11.39 -14.49 5.03
N GLU A 140 10.84 -13.53 5.75
CA GLU A 140 11.47 -12.92 6.93
C GLU A 140 10.49 -12.77 8.09
N VAL A 141 11.01 -12.91 9.31
CA VAL A 141 10.37 -12.46 10.56
C VAL A 141 11.30 -11.42 11.19
N PRO A 142 11.16 -10.11 10.86
CA PRO A 142 12.08 -9.09 11.34
C PRO A 142 11.92 -8.80 12.84
N GLU A 143 13.02 -8.55 13.56
CA GLU A 143 13.00 -8.39 15.03
C GLU A 143 12.14 -7.20 15.50
N VAL A 144 12.28 -6.02 14.87
CA VAL A 144 11.48 -4.83 15.24
C VAL A 144 10.02 -4.95 14.76
N TYR A 145 9.81 -5.71 13.69
CA TYR A 145 8.48 -6.06 13.21
C TYR A 145 7.74 -6.98 14.18
N GLU A 146 8.42 -7.96 14.76
CA GLU A 146 7.85 -8.77 15.83
C GLU A 146 7.62 -7.96 17.10
N LEU A 147 8.52 -7.02 17.45
CA LEU A 147 8.35 -6.14 18.61
C LEU A 147 7.01 -5.38 18.56
N ILE A 148 6.71 -4.75 17.42
CA ILE A 148 5.48 -3.97 17.31
C ILE A 148 4.23 -4.87 17.37
N ASN A 149 4.31 -6.08 16.81
CA ASN A 149 3.22 -7.07 16.90
C ASN A 149 3.01 -7.62 18.32
N VAL A 150 4.08 -7.84 19.08
CA VAL A 150 3.99 -8.15 20.52
C VAL A 150 3.30 -7.01 21.26
N ILE A 151 3.64 -5.75 20.96
CA ILE A 151 2.98 -4.60 21.58
C ILE A 151 1.50 -4.54 21.21
N PHE A 152 1.14 -4.76 19.94
CA PHE A 152 -0.26 -4.85 19.51
C PHE A 152 -1.03 -5.92 20.29
N ALA A 153 -0.45 -7.10 20.51
CA ALA A 153 -1.09 -8.17 21.28
C ALA A 153 -1.46 -7.77 22.72
N LEU A 154 -0.76 -6.78 23.31
CA LEU A 154 -1.01 -6.28 24.67
C LEU A 154 -2.09 -5.18 24.74
N THR A 155 -2.48 -4.61 23.60
CA THR A 155 -3.50 -3.55 23.49
C THR A 155 -4.93 -4.11 23.61
N ASN A 156 -5.92 -3.22 23.73
CA ASN A 156 -7.32 -3.62 23.63
C ASN A 156 -7.67 -4.09 22.21
N TYR A 157 -7.11 -3.43 21.19
CA TYR A 157 -7.26 -3.87 19.80
C TYR A 157 -6.72 -5.30 19.57
N GLY A 158 -5.67 -5.68 20.29
CA GLY A 158 -5.07 -7.03 20.25
C GLY A 158 -6.02 -8.16 20.63
N LYS A 159 -7.15 -7.86 21.30
CA LYS A 159 -8.20 -8.83 21.61
C LYS A 159 -9.00 -9.25 20.36
N THR A 160 -9.03 -8.40 19.33
CA THR A 160 -9.73 -8.67 18.06
C THR A 160 -9.01 -9.77 17.26
N PRO A 161 -9.65 -10.36 16.23
CA PRO A 161 -8.99 -11.32 15.33
C PRO A 161 -7.80 -10.76 14.54
N ALA A 162 -7.47 -9.46 14.65
CA ALA A 162 -6.26 -8.89 14.02
C ALA A 162 -4.97 -9.52 14.57
N ILE A 163 -5.03 -10.09 15.77
CA ILE A 163 -3.96 -10.90 16.35
C ILE A 163 -4.35 -12.38 16.35
N TYR A 164 -3.46 -13.23 15.83
CA TYR A 164 -3.60 -14.67 15.82
C TYR A 164 -3.22 -15.26 17.20
N LYS A 165 -4.14 -16.02 17.80
CA LYS A 165 -4.05 -16.45 19.22
C LYS A 165 -3.94 -17.96 19.42
N GLU A 166 -4.15 -18.73 18.36
CA GLU A 166 -4.25 -20.20 18.42
C GLU A 166 -2.89 -20.91 18.38
N THR A 167 -1.83 -20.28 18.90
CA THR A 167 -0.49 -20.87 18.97
C THR A 167 0.03 -20.91 20.40
N ASP A 168 0.89 -21.90 20.68
CA ASP A 168 1.66 -21.90 21.93
C ASP A 168 2.66 -20.74 22.00
N TYR A 169 3.05 -20.19 20.85
CA TYR A 169 3.85 -18.96 20.79
C TYR A 169 3.07 -17.76 21.37
N TYR A 170 1.81 -17.56 20.97
CA TYR A 170 0.96 -16.50 21.54
C TYR A 170 0.83 -16.64 23.06
N LYS A 171 0.62 -17.87 23.57
CA LYS A 171 0.56 -18.12 25.02
C LYS A 171 1.86 -17.73 25.73
N GLN A 172 3.02 -17.99 25.11
CA GLN A 172 4.33 -17.59 25.63
C GLN A 172 4.53 -16.07 25.59
N VAL A 173 4.13 -15.41 24.51
CA VAL A 173 4.11 -13.93 24.40
C VAL A 173 3.28 -13.35 25.53
N MET A 174 2.03 -13.79 25.71
CA MET A 174 1.17 -13.24 26.76
C MET A 174 1.72 -13.53 28.16
N ARG A 175 2.27 -14.72 28.41
CA ARG A 175 2.89 -15.05 29.71
C ARG A 175 4.05 -14.12 30.04
N HIS A 176 4.90 -13.82 29.05
CA HIS A 176 6.10 -13.00 29.25
C HIS A 176 5.77 -11.51 29.33
N PHE A 177 4.90 -11.00 28.46
CA PHE A 177 4.71 -9.56 28.26
C PHE A 177 3.48 -8.95 28.95
N SER A 178 2.50 -9.74 29.41
CA SER A 178 1.31 -9.21 30.12
C SER A 178 1.61 -8.31 31.33
N PRO A 179 2.68 -8.52 32.12
CA PRO A 179 3.05 -7.60 33.20
C PRO A 179 3.30 -6.15 32.71
N TYR A 180 3.64 -5.98 31.42
CA TYR A 180 3.95 -4.68 30.80
C TYR A 180 2.77 -4.07 30.03
N LYS A 181 1.55 -4.59 30.16
CA LYS A 181 0.35 -4.06 29.46
C LYS A 181 0.08 -2.57 29.72
N ASN A 182 0.55 -2.05 30.85
CA ASN A 182 0.40 -0.64 31.23
C ASN A 182 1.61 0.22 30.85
N HIS A 183 2.63 -0.34 30.18
CA HIS A 183 3.82 0.38 29.78
C HIS A 183 3.46 1.53 28.80
N PRO A 184 4.15 2.70 28.86
CA PRO A 184 3.87 3.83 27.99
C PRO A 184 3.80 3.49 26.49
N ALA A 185 4.67 2.60 26.00
CA ALA A 185 4.63 2.12 24.62
C ALA A 185 3.29 1.47 24.25
N VAL A 186 2.80 0.55 25.09
CA VAL A 186 1.53 -0.17 24.87
C VAL A 186 0.36 0.81 24.88
N ARG A 187 0.31 1.72 25.87
CA ARG A 187 -0.75 2.73 25.96
C ARG A 187 -0.76 3.69 24.77
N THR A 188 0.41 4.11 24.31
CA THR A 188 0.52 4.96 23.12
C THR A 188 0.00 4.25 21.88
N VAL A 189 0.41 2.99 21.67
CA VAL A 189 -0.07 2.21 20.51
C VAL A 189 -1.57 1.92 20.60
N ASP A 190 -2.09 1.56 21.77
CA ASP A 190 -3.55 1.36 21.99
C ASP A 190 -4.33 2.64 21.65
N SER A 191 -3.84 3.81 22.07
CA SER A 191 -4.46 5.09 21.74
C SER A 191 -4.46 5.41 20.23
N LEU A 192 -3.43 5.00 19.49
CA LEU A 192 -3.39 5.20 18.04
C LEU A 192 -4.38 4.28 17.33
N LEU A 193 -4.45 3.02 17.73
CA LEU A 193 -5.39 2.05 17.17
C LEU A 193 -6.85 2.45 17.45
N LEU A 194 -7.14 3.02 18.63
CA LEU A 194 -8.46 3.57 18.94
C LEU A 194 -8.83 4.78 18.07
N LYS A 195 -7.84 5.57 17.62
CA LYS A 195 -8.06 6.71 16.73
C LYS A 195 -8.36 6.27 15.30
N SER A 196 -7.66 5.25 14.82
CA SER A 196 -7.93 4.58 13.54
C SER A 196 -7.26 3.21 13.51
N GLU A 197 -8.00 2.20 13.06
CA GLU A 197 -7.47 0.84 12.87
C GLU A 197 -6.39 0.78 11.79
N ASP A 198 -6.39 1.73 10.83
CA ASP A 198 -5.38 1.83 9.76
C ASP A 198 -3.97 2.04 10.32
N ASN A 199 -3.85 2.55 11.56
CA ASN A 199 -2.57 2.68 12.24
C ASN A 199 -1.88 1.33 12.45
N TYR A 200 -2.62 0.22 12.49
CA TYR A 200 -2.01 -1.11 12.58
C TYR A 200 -1.08 -1.35 11.39
N ALA A 201 -1.60 -1.21 10.16
CA ALA A 201 -0.82 -1.48 8.96
C ALA A 201 0.41 -0.55 8.86
N ASN A 202 0.21 0.75 9.10
CA ASN A 202 1.28 1.73 9.03
C ASN A 202 2.40 1.46 10.05
N LEU A 203 2.06 1.30 11.33
CA LEU A 203 3.05 1.04 12.39
C LEU A 203 3.76 -0.31 12.21
N LYS A 204 3.00 -1.34 11.78
CA LYS A 204 3.54 -2.67 11.45
C LYS A 204 4.57 -2.57 10.33
N MET A 205 4.22 -2.00 9.19
CA MET A 205 5.11 -1.91 8.04
C MET A 205 6.33 -1.03 8.34
N ASP A 206 6.11 0.15 8.93
CA ASP A 206 7.18 1.12 9.20
C ASP A 206 8.22 0.64 10.23
N SER A 207 7.87 -0.36 11.04
CA SER A 207 8.83 -1.04 11.91
C SER A 207 9.94 -1.75 11.13
N TYR A 208 9.69 -2.15 9.87
CA TYR A 208 10.71 -2.80 9.01
C TYR A 208 11.86 -1.85 8.64
N ALA A 209 11.65 -0.54 8.75
CA ALA A 209 12.68 0.47 8.55
C ALA A 209 13.60 0.65 9.76
N TYR A 210 13.47 -0.15 10.81
CA TYR A 210 14.31 -0.08 12.01
C TYR A 210 15.04 -1.39 12.28
N LEU A 211 16.27 -1.26 12.79
CA LEU A 211 17.14 -2.36 13.18
C LEU A 211 17.63 -2.14 14.61
N PHE A 212 17.93 -3.22 15.32
CA PHE A 212 18.61 -3.12 16.62
C PHE A 212 20.12 -2.98 16.46
N GLN A 213 20.69 -1.92 17.02
CA GLN A 213 22.11 -1.77 17.28
C GLN A 213 22.33 -1.73 18.80
N GLY A 214 22.69 -2.89 19.37
CA GLY A 214 22.65 -3.07 20.83
C GLY A 214 21.22 -2.91 21.36
N ASN A 215 21.00 -1.96 22.27
CA ASN A 215 19.66 -1.68 22.83
C ASN A 215 18.97 -0.46 22.17
N LYS A 216 19.52 0.02 21.05
CA LYS A 216 18.99 1.16 20.30
C LYS A 216 18.35 0.73 19.00
N LEU A 217 17.26 1.39 18.65
CA LEU A 217 16.61 1.26 17.35
C LEU A 217 17.21 2.31 16.42
N VAL A 218 17.88 1.86 15.38
CA VAL A 218 18.48 2.71 14.35
C VAL A 218 17.73 2.51 13.04
N LYS A 219 17.59 3.58 12.24
CA LYS A 219 16.99 3.46 10.92
C LYS A 219 17.83 2.55 10.02
N SER A 220 17.16 1.75 9.22
CA SER A 220 17.76 0.95 8.16
C SER A 220 18.47 1.87 7.15
N PRO A 221 19.65 1.48 6.64
CA PRO A 221 20.27 2.22 5.53
C PRO A 221 19.51 2.03 4.21
N ILE A 222 18.55 1.11 4.15
CA ILE A 222 17.79 0.76 2.95
C ILE A 222 16.40 1.39 2.95
N TYR A 223 15.73 1.44 4.10
CA TYR A 223 14.35 1.92 4.18
C TYR A 223 14.25 3.08 5.18
N ASP A 224 13.67 4.19 4.73
CA ASP A 224 13.16 5.24 5.62
C ASP A 224 11.81 4.81 6.22
N ARG A 225 10.96 4.19 5.40
CA ARG A 225 9.63 3.69 5.74
C ARG A 225 9.22 2.58 4.78
N ALA A 226 8.26 1.76 5.20
CA ALA A 226 7.70 0.72 4.33
C ALA A 226 6.20 0.93 4.06
N SER A 227 5.50 1.72 4.88
CA SER A 227 4.09 2.10 4.64
C SER A 227 3.95 3.16 3.53
N TRP A 228 2.72 3.49 3.18
CA TRP A 228 2.36 4.35 2.03
C TRP A 228 2.41 5.86 2.31
N GLY A 229 2.75 6.29 3.54
CA GLY A 229 2.79 7.70 3.91
C GLY A 229 4.02 8.45 3.38
N GLU A 230 4.16 9.73 3.75
CA GLU A 230 5.36 10.55 3.48
C GLU A 230 6.43 10.43 4.57
N VAL A 231 6.01 10.00 5.76
CA VAL A 231 6.88 9.84 6.93
C VAL A 231 6.67 8.48 7.57
N ASN A 232 7.71 7.97 8.20
CA ASN A 232 7.64 6.77 9.02
C ASN A 232 6.87 7.05 10.32
N GLN A 233 5.67 6.48 10.44
CA GLN A 233 4.72 6.67 11.54
C GLN A 233 5.20 6.11 12.88
N LEU A 234 6.19 5.20 12.87
CA LEU A 234 6.77 4.63 14.08
C LEU A 234 7.80 5.56 14.74
N THR A 235 8.46 6.42 13.96
CA THR A 235 9.58 7.28 14.38
C THR A 235 9.33 8.04 15.68
N PRO A 236 8.18 8.71 15.88
CA PRO A 236 7.94 9.48 17.11
C PRO A 236 7.91 8.62 18.39
N TYR A 237 7.72 7.31 18.24
CA TYR A 237 7.51 6.37 19.34
C TYR A 237 8.74 5.51 19.64
N VAL A 238 9.79 5.59 18.82
CA VAL A 238 11.03 4.82 18.98
C VAL A 238 11.60 4.86 20.41
N PRO A 239 11.71 6.02 21.10
CA PRO A 239 12.21 6.04 22.47
C PRO A 239 11.37 5.19 23.45
N LYS A 240 10.05 5.15 23.26
CA LYS A 240 9.14 4.32 24.09
C LYS A 240 9.32 2.84 23.79
N LEU A 241 9.56 2.48 22.53
CA LEU A 241 9.83 1.10 22.11
C LEU A 241 11.16 0.59 22.67
N GLU A 242 12.20 1.41 22.68
CA GLU A 242 13.49 1.07 23.31
C GLU A 242 13.33 0.83 24.81
N GLN A 243 12.56 1.70 25.50
CA GLN A 243 12.27 1.55 26.92
C GLN A 243 11.52 0.23 27.19
N PHE A 244 10.47 -0.06 26.41
CA PHE A 244 9.72 -1.31 26.53
C PHE A 244 10.64 -2.51 26.31
N THR A 245 11.45 -2.48 25.25
CA THR A 245 12.38 -3.56 24.90
C THR A 245 13.32 -3.88 26.05
N LYS A 246 13.90 -2.85 26.68
CA LYS A 246 14.80 -3.00 27.83
C LYS A 246 14.08 -3.55 29.06
N GLN A 247 12.94 -2.97 29.41
CA GLN A 247 12.21 -3.35 30.63
C GLN A 247 11.57 -4.74 30.53
N ALA A 248 11.07 -5.10 29.36
CA ALA A 248 10.41 -6.38 29.08
C ALA A 248 11.36 -7.46 28.57
N ASN A 249 12.66 -7.16 28.46
CA ASN A 249 13.68 -8.08 27.94
C ASN A 249 13.31 -8.71 26.58
N PHE A 250 12.76 -7.89 25.67
CA PHE A 250 12.20 -8.37 24.41
C PHE A 250 13.26 -9.04 23.53
N ARG A 251 14.47 -8.48 23.42
CA ARG A 251 15.52 -9.06 22.56
C ARG A 251 15.90 -10.48 22.95
N SER A 252 16.04 -10.74 24.25
CA SER A 252 16.30 -12.10 24.75
C SER A 252 15.13 -13.05 24.46
N PHE A 253 13.89 -12.56 24.58
CA PHE A 253 12.71 -13.32 24.20
C PHE A 253 12.73 -13.68 22.71
N PHE A 254 13.01 -12.71 21.83
CA PHE A 254 13.08 -12.93 20.38
C PHE A 254 14.19 -13.91 19.99
N GLN A 255 15.40 -13.73 20.55
CA GLN A 255 16.54 -14.63 20.33
C GLN A 255 16.22 -16.06 20.75
N LYS A 256 15.57 -16.24 21.91
CA LYS A 256 15.12 -17.56 22.38
C LYS A 256 14.14 -18.24 21.43
N HIS A 257 13.31 -17.47 20.71
CA HIS A 257 12.33 -17.99 19.75
C HIS A 257 12.82 -18.03 18.30
N THR A 258 14.10 -17.68 18.03
CA THR A 258 14.67 -17.74 16.68
C THR A 258 14.53 -19.13 16.03
N PRO A 259 14.70 -20.27 16.73
CA PRO A 259 14.42 -21.59 16.14
C PRO A 259 12.97 -21.77 15.68
N TYR A 260 12.00 -21.20 16.39
CA TYR A 260 10.59 -21.23 16.00
C TYR A 260 10.32 -20.37 14.76
N TYR A 261 10.85 -19.15 14.70
CA TYR A 261 10.70 -18.33 13.50
C TYR A 261 11.35 -18.99 12.27
N ASN A 262 12.53 -19.58 12.43
CA ASN A 262 13.22 -20.28 11.36
C ASN A 262 12.45 -21.51 10.86
N SER A 263 11.75 -22.23 11.75
CA SER A 263 10.90 -23.37 11.34
C SER A 263 9.70 -22.89 10.53
N LEU A 264 9.05 -21.79 10.92
CA LEU A 264 7.97 -21.18 10.14
C LEU A 264 8.47 -20.70 8.77
N ILE A 265 9.62 -20.02 8.71
CA ILE A 265 10.22 -19.56 7.43
C ILE A 265 10.50 -20.75 6.51
N THR A 266 11.06 -21.83 7.05
CA THR A 266 11.38 -23.04 6.28
C THR A 266 10.11 -23.71 5.74
N ASP A 267 9.10 -23.87 6.59
CA ASP A 267 7.82 -24.45 6.19
C ASP A 267 7.06 -23.56 5.19
N PHE A 268 7.09 -22.23 5.36
CA PHE A 268 6.51 -21.29 4.41
C PHE A 268 7.13 -21.44 3.02
N LYS A 269 8.47 -21.41 2.93
CA LYS A 269 9.20 -21.54 1.67
C LYS A 269 8.85 -22.85 0.95
N LYS A 270 8.69 -23.94 1.71
CA LYS A 270 8.34 -25.26 1.16
C LYS A 270 6.92 -25.32 0.60
N ASN A 271 5.95 -24.71 1.29
CA ASN A 271 4.53 -24.94 0.98
C ASN A 271 3.88 -23.80 0.17
N VAL A 272 4.40 -22.58 0.22
CA VAL A 272 3.83 -21.44 -0.51
C VAL A 272 4.54 -21.21 -1.85
N ASP A 273 5.87 -21.37 -1.90
CA ASP A 273 6.67 -21.23 -3.13
C ASP A 273 6.45 -19.89 -3.89
N VAL A 274 6.90 -18.80 -3.26
CA VAL A 274 6.81 -17.43 -3.79
C VAL A 274 7.59 -17.26 -5.10
N ALA A 275 8.63 -18.06 -5.32
CA ALA A 275 9.41 -18.00 -6.56
C ALA A 275 8.56 -18.42 -7.76
N THR A 276 7.79 -19.51 -7.62
CA THR A 276 6.82 -19.95 -8.64
C THR A 276 5.74 -18.88 -8.88
N MET A 277 5.23 -18.24 -7.82
CA MET A 277 4.24 -17.16 -7.95
C MET A 277 4.80 -15.96 -8.73
N LYS A 278 6.02 -15.51 -8.40
CA LYS A 278 6.70 -14.41 -9.10
C LYS A 278 6.88 -14.75 -10.59
N ALA A 279 7.43 -15.92 -10.89
CA ALA A 279 7.67 -16.34 -12.26
C ALA A 279 6.37 -16.46 -13.07
N TRP A 280 5.29 -16.95 -12.44
CA TRP A 280 3.97 -16.99 -13.07
C TRP A 280 3.45 -15.58 -13.34
N LEU A 281 3.50 -14.66 -12.36
CA LEU A 281 3.03 -13.29 -12.53
C LEU A 281 3.80 -12.53 -13.62
N GLU A 282 5.13 -12.62 -13.64
CA GLU A 282 5.96 -11.97 -14.67
C GLU A 282 5.71 -12.52 -16.07
N LYS A 283 5.35 -13.81 -16.18
CA LYS A 283 4.90 -14.39 -17.46
C LYS A 283 3.55 -13.85 -17.90
N GLN A 284 2.61 -13.66 -16.98
CA GLN A 284 1.24 -13.23 -17.30
C GLN A 284 1.08 -11.71 -17.42
N PHE A 285 2.04 -10.94 -16.90
CA PHE A 285 2.09 -9.48 -16.91
C PHE A 285 3.49 -9.00 -17.36
N PRO A 286 3.83 -9.15 -18.65
CA PRO A 286 5.19 -8.94 -19.14
C PRO A 286 5.68 -7.48 -19.05
N SER A 287 4.79 -6.51 -18.84
CA SER A 287 5.14 -5.10 -18.61
C SER A 287 5.60 -4.79 -17.18
N THR A 288 5.44 -5.73 -16.25
CA THR A 288 5.76 -5.54 -14.83
C THR A 288 6.84 -6.52 -14.41
N HIS A 289 7.90 -6.01 -13.78
CA HIS A 289 9.03 -6.81 -13.32
C HIS A 289 9.55 -6.32 -11.97
N TYR A 290 9.90 -7.27 -11.10
CA TYR A 290 10.51 -7.00 -9.81
C TYR A 290 11.88 -7.66 -9.69
N SER A 291 12.91 -6.85 -9.44
CA SER A 291 14.27 -7.32 -9.15
C SER A 291 14.31 -8.20 -7.90
N ALA A 292 13.47 -7.92 -6.90
CA ALA A 292 13.32 -8.76 -5.70
C ALA A 292 11.89 -8.77 -5.17
N VAL A 293 11.54 -9.86 -4.47
CA VAL A 293 10.27 -9.99 -3.74
C VAL A 293 10.55 -10.36 -2.29
N LYS A 294 9.88 -9.71 -1.33
CA LYS A 294 9.97 -10.03 0.09
C LYS A 294 8.61 -10.38 0.67
N ILE A 295 8.57 -11.46 1.43
CA ILE A 295 7.45 -11.80 2.31
C ILE A 295 7.89 -11.56 3.75
N LEU A 296 7.14 -10.71 4.44
CA LEU A 296 7.36 -10.41 5.84
C LEU A 296 6.14 -10.89 6.62
N PHE A 297 6.37 -11.61 7.71
CA PHE A 297 5.27 -11.98 8.60
C PHE A 297 5.69 -11.93 10.07
N SER A 298 4.67 -11.86 10.92
CA SER A 298 4.78 -12.18 12.34
C SER A 298 3.84 -13.35 12.64
N PRO A 299 4.20 -14.30 13.52
CA PRO A 299 3.29 -15.37 13.95
C PRO A 299 2.05 -14.85 14.69
N LEU A 300 2.02 -13.56 15.04
CA LEU A 300 0.93 -12.88 15.73
C LEU A 300 -0.03 -12.17 14.77
N VAL A 301 0.31 -11.97 13.50
CA VAL A 301 -0.60 -11.29 12.57
C VAL A 301 -1.76 -12.23 12.24
N GLY A 302 -2.99 -11.77 12.48
CA GLY A 302 -4.22 -12.48 12.15
C GLY A 302 -4.64 -12.24 10.71
N TRP A 303 -5.43 -11.18 10.48
CA TRP A 303 -5.96 -10.85 9.14
C TRP A 303 -5.36 -9.59 8.52
N ASN A 304 -4.52 -8.82 9.23
CA ASN A 304 -3.98 -7.57 8.71
C ASN A 304 -2.87 -7.80 7.68
N GLN A 305 -3.26 -7.90 6.41
CA GLN A 305 -2.37 -8.00 5.26
C GLN A 305 -2.10 -6.61 4.70
N SER A 306 -0.93 -6.44 4.09
CA SER A 306 -0.61 -5.25 3.32
C SER A 306 0.50 -5.54 2.33
N ALA A 307 0.53 -4.79 1.22
CA ALA A 307 1.59 -4.87 0.24
C ALA A 307 2.08 -3.47 -0.16
N ASN A 308 3.36 -3.37 -0.50
CA ASN A 308 3.93 -2.16 -1.07
C ASN A 308 5.07 -2.53 -2.02
N HIS A 309 5.49 -1.58 -2.83
CA HIS A 309 6.65 -1.75 -3.69
C HIS A 309 7.52 -0.49 -3.70
N PHE A 310 8.78 -0.67 -4.06
CA PHE A 310 9.79 0.38 -4.06
C PHE A 310 10.59 0.32 -5.34
N THR A 311 10.94 1.51 -5.85
CA THR A 311 11.83 1.66 -7.00
C THR A 311 12.90 2.67 -6.64
N ASP A 312 14.16 2.28 -6.78
CA ASP A 312 15.29 3.21 -6.66
C ASP A 312 16.45 2.75 -7.53
N ASN A 313 17.03 3.69 -8.28
CA ASN A 313 18.24 3.48 -9.08
C ASN A 313 18.21 2.22 -9.97
N GLY A 314 17.07 1.99 -10.65
CA GLY A 314 16.88 0.87 -11.57
C GLY A 314 16.59 -0.48 -10.92
N PHE A 315 16.40 -0.52 -9.61
CA PHE A 315 16.02 -1.73 -8.86
C PHE A 315 14.59 -1.60 -8.35
N THR A 316 13.78 -2.64 -8.57
CA THR A 316 12.39 -2.71 -8.13
C THR A 316 12.20 -3.83 -7.11
N GLU A 317 11.54 -3.53 -5.99
CA GLU A 317 11.26 -4.52 -4.94
C GLU A 317 9.78 -4.52 -4.59
N ALA A 318 9.14 -5.69 -4.59
CA ALA A 318 7.80 -5.88 -4.06
C ALA A 318 7.88 -6.48 -2.64
N GLN A 319 7.04 -6.00 -1.73
CA GLN A 319 6.93 -6.51 -0.37
C GLN A 319 5.48 -6.85 -0.03
N SER A 320 5.26 -8.05 0.49
CA SER A 320 4.00 -8.47 1.09
C SER A 320 4.18 -8.69 2.59
N HIS A 321 3.40 -7.98 3.39
CA HIS A 321 3.41 -7.96 4.85
C HIS A 321 2.20 -8.71 5.38
N ILE A 322 2.36 -10.03 5.56
CA ILE A 322 1.25 -10.96 5.70
C ILE A 322 1.21 -11.73 7.01
N ASN A 323 0.13 -12.47 7.25
CA ASN A 323 0.08 -13.49 8.29
C ASN A 323 0.80 -14.77 7.87
N TYR A 324 1.21 -15.56 8.86
CA TYR A 324 1.59 -16.95 8.60
C TYR A 324 0.33 -17.79 8.34
N PRO A 325 0.28 -18.59 7.25
CA PRO A 325 -0.87 -19.41 6.92
C PRO A 325 -0.86 -20.69 7.74
N PHE A 326 -1.20 -20.58 9.03
CA PHE A 326 -1.41 -21.71 9.92
C PHE A 326 -2.52 -22.63 9.38
N ILE A 327 -2.37 -23.92 9.67
CA ILE A 327 -3.32 -24.98 9.29
C ILE A 327 -4.10 -25.34 10.55
N ASP A 328 -5.42 -25.29 10.50
CA ASP A 328 -6.28 -25.80 11.58
C ASP A 328 -6.52 -27.33 11.49
N ASP A 329 -7.15 -27.91 12.52
CA ASP A 329 -7.43 -29.35 12.59
C ASP A 329 -8.30 -29.87 11.43
N SER A 330 -9.15 -29.02 10.85
CA SER A 330 -9.97 -29.39 9.71
C SER A 330 -9.13 -29.44 8.43
N GLN A 331 -8.24 -28.47 8.24
CA GLN A 331 -7.34 -28.39 7.09
C GLN A 331 -6.24 -29.45 7.17
N ALA A 332 -5.82 -29.86 8.37
CA ALA A 332 -4.84 -30.93 8.57
C ALA A 332 -5.34 -32.30 8.11
N LYS A 333 -6.67 -32.50 8.03
CA LYS A 333 -7.31 -33.73 7.55
C LYS A 333 -7.50 -33.74 6.02
N GLN A 334 -7.28 -32.62 5.36
CA GLN A 334 -7.44 -32.51 3.91
C GLN A 334 -6.23 -33.09 3.16
N PRO A 335 -6.38 -33.47 1.88
CA PRO A 335 -5.25 -33.85 1.05
C PRO A 335 -4.19 -32.75 1.01
N LYS A 336 -2.91 -33.12 1.07
CA LYS A 336 -1.79 -32.17 1.17
C LYS A 336 -1.79 -31.09 0.07
N ASN A 337 -2.20 -31.43 -1.15
CA ASN A 337 -2.27 -30.47 -2.26
C ASN A 337 -3.37 -29.41 -2.05
N ILE A 338 -4.50 -29.78 -1.45
CA ILE A 338 -5.55 -28.82 -1.08
C ILE A 338 -5.04 -27.86 -0.02
N THR A 339 -4.45 -28.39 1.06
CA THR A 339 -3.87 -27.56 2.12
C THR A 339 -2.77 -26.65 1.58
N ARG A 340 -1.94 -27.15 0.66
CA ARG A 340 -0.92 -26.35 -0.03
C ARG A 340 -1.55 -25.17 -0.78
N GLY A 341 -2.54 -25.43 -1.63
CA GLY A 341 -3.26 -24.38 -2.36
C GLY A 341 -3.88 -23.33 -1.44
N GLN A 342 -4.55 -23.76 -0.36
CA GLN A 342 -5.13 -22.83 0.62
C GLN A 342 -4.09 -21.90 1.27
N ARG A 343 -2.89 -22.41 1.56
CA ARG A 343 -1.80 -21.62 2.16
C ARG A 343 -1.17 -20.63 1.18
N MET A 344 -1.33 -20.85 -0.12
CA MET A 344 -0.82 -19.96 -1.16
C MET A 344 -1.66 -18.70 -1.33
N ILE A 345 -2.96 -18.74 -0.97
CA ILE A 345 -3.93 -17.70 -1.34
C ILE A 345 -3.46 -16.30 -0.91
N ILE A 346 -3.22 -16.08 0.39
CA ILE A 346 -2.90 -14.74 0.91
C ILE A 346 -1.60 -14.21 0.33
N ALA A 347 -0.55 -15.03 0.29
CA ALA A 347 0.73 -14.60 -0.27
C ALA A 347 0.58 -14.21 -1.75
N PHE A 348 -0.22 -14.96 -2.50
CA PHE A 348 -0.46 -14.65 -3.91
C PHE A 348 -1.33 -13.41 -4.10
N THR A 349 -2.39 -13.24 -3.31
CA THR A 349 -3.30 -12.09 -3.44
C THR A 349 -2.63 -10.77 -3.04
N GLU A 350 -1.69 -10.80 -2.09
CA GLU A 350 -0.93 -9.61 -1.73
C GLU A 350 0.18 -9.31 -2.73
N LEU A 351 0.82 -10.35 -3.28
CA LEU A 351 1.86 -10.17 -4.29
C LEU A 351 1.27 -9.70 -5.63
N ASN A 352 0.15 -10.28 -6.07
CA ASN A 352 -0.38 -10.02 -7.41
C ASN A 352 -0.93 -8.58 -7.58
N HIS A 353 -1.27 -7.87 -6.49
CA HIS A 353 -1.63 -6.44 -6.53
C HIS A 353 -0.55 -5.61 -7.22
N THR A 354 0.73 -5.97 -7.01
CA THR A 354 1.87 -5.28 -7.62
C THR A 354 1.95 -5.47 -9.15
N TYR A 355 1.17 -6.40 -9.72
CA TYR A 355 1.11 -6.66 -11.16
C TYR A 355 -0.22 -6.25 -11.78
N LEU A 356 -1.33 -6.60 -11.12
CA LEU A 356 -2.68 -6.41 -11.67
C LEU A 356 -3.15 -4.96 -11.60
N ASN A 357 -2.74 -4.20 -10.57
CA ASN A 357 -3.16 -2.80 -10.41
C ASN A 357 -2.57 -1.93 -11.53
N PRO A 358 -1.23 -1.94 -11.80
CA PRO A 358 -0.68 -1.18 -12.92
C PRO A 358 -1.33 -1.54 -14.28
N GLU A 359 -1.69 -2.81 -14.46
CA GLU A 359 -2.36 -3.27 -15.68
C GLU A 359 -3.80 -2.75 -15.78
N ALA A 360 -4.57 -2.78 -14.67
CA ALA A 360 -5.93 -2.25 -14.61
C ALA A 360 -5.97 -0.72 -14.81
N GLU A 361 -5.01 -0.01 -14.22
CA GLU A 361 -4.93 1.46 -14.24
C GLU A 361 -4.32 2.03 -15.52
N ALA A 362 -3.69 1.19 -16.35
CA ALA A 362 -3.13 1.60 -17.63
C ALA A 362 -4.19 2.29 -18.52
N ASP A 363 -3.77 3.33 -19.26
CA ASP A 363 -4.68 4.17 -20.04
C ASP A 363 -5.61 3.38 -20.99
N ARG A 364 -5.13 2.25 -21.52
CA ARG A 364 -5.92 1.36 -22.40
C ARG A 364 -7.12 0.70 -21.72
N ASN A 365 -7.06 0.49 -20.41
CA ASN A 365 -8.09 -0.20 -19.62
C ASN A 365 -8.91 0.76 -18.77
N LYS A 366 -8.30 1.86 -18.32
CA LYS A 366 -8.83 2.79 -17.32
C LYS A 366 -10.28 3.23 -17.56
N LYS A 367 -10.58 3.71 -18.77
CA LYS A 367 -11.94 4.16 -19.10
C LYS A 367 -12.94 3.01 -19.10
N ALA A 368 -12.58 1.87 -19.67
CA ALA A 368 -13.48 0.72 -19.78
C ALA A 368 -13.81 0.13 -18.40
N VAL A 369 -12.83 0.05 -17.49
CA VAL A 369 -13.05 -0.37 -16.08
C VAL A 369 -14.01 0.59 -15.39
N SER A 370 -13.77 1.90 -15.50
CA SER A 370 -14.62 2.92 -14.88
C SER A 370 -16.07 2.84 -15.37
N ASP A 371 -16.28 2.55 -16.66
CA ASP A 371 -17.61 2.45 -17.24
C ASP A 371 -18.31 1.13 -16.81
N ALA A 372 -17.59 0.00 -16.84
CA ALA A 372 -18.14 -1.32 -16.48
C ALA A 372 -18.57 -1.42 -15.00
N TYR A 373 -17.86 -0.73 -14.10
CA TYR A 373 -18.12 -0.76 -12.66
C TYR A 373 -18.83 0.50 -12.14
N LYS A 374 -19.42 1.32 -13.03
CA LYS A 374 -20.11 2.55 -12.66
C LYS A 374 -21.26 2.33 -11.66
N ASN A 375 -21.97 1.20 -11.76
CA ASN A 375 -23.00 0.81 -10.81
C ASN A 375 -22.52 -0.28 -9.85
N LEU A 376 -21.83 0.13 -8.79
CA LEU A 376 -21.24 -0.77 -7.79
C LEU A 376 -22.28 -1.64 -7.06
N THR A 377 -23.55 -1.24 -7.00
CA THR A 377 -24.59 -2.03 -6.33
C THR A 377 -24.85 -3.39 -6.99
N LYS A 378 -24.41 -3.59 -8.24
CA LYS A 378 -24.40 -4.90 -8.92
C LYS A 378 -23.26 -5.82 -8.50
N TRP A 379 -22.21 -5.25 -7.92
CA TRP A 379 -20.93 -5.92 -7.69
C TRP A 379 -20.68 -6.20 -6.21
N ILE A 380 -21.02 -5.26 -5.33
CA ILE A 380 -20.75 -5.31 -3.88
C ILE A 380 -22.02 -5.33 -3.06
N THR A 381 -21.97 -5.89 -1.85
CA THR A 381 -23.12 -6.00 -0.94
C THR A 381 -22.91 -5.06 0.25
N ALA A 382 -23.86 -4.16 0.49
CA ALA A 382 -23.82 -3.27 1.64
C ALA A 382 -23.74 -4.06 2.96
N GLY A 383 -22.92 -3.59 3.89
CA GLY A 383 -22.72 -4.23 5.20
C GLY A 383 -21.84 -5.49 5.19
N LYS A 384 -21.35 -5.93 4.02
CA LYS A 384 -20.34 -6.98 3.91
C LYS A 384 -18.96 -6.41 3.60
N SER A 385 -17.91 -7.24 3.70
CA SER A 385 -16.53 -6.83 3.44
C SER A 385 -16.33 -6.21 2.04
N SER A 386 -17.10 -6.65 1.04
CA SER A 386 -17.04 -6.06 -0.31
C SER A 386 -17.41 -4.58 -0.35
N ALA A 387 -18.15 -4.06 0.63
CA ALA A 387 -18.50 -2.63 0.73
C ALA A 387 -17.28 -1.71 0.89
N ASN A 388 -16.13 -2.23 1.32
CA ASN A 388 -14.89 -1.47 1.41
C ASN A 388 -14.27 -1.16 0.02
N TYR A 389 -14.69 -1.86 -1.04
CA TYR A 389 -14.23 -1.69 -2.41
C TYR A 389 -15.20 -0.79 -3.18
N ASN A 390 -15.31 0.45 -2.70
CA ASN A 390 -16.39 1.39 -3.01
C ASN A 390 -16.12 2.30 -4.21
N ASN A 391 -15.17 1.93 -5.08
CA ASN A 391 -14.94 2.60 -6.36
C ASN A 391 -14.68 1.55 -7.46
N ALA A 392 -14.80 1.97 -8.72
CA ALA A 392 -14.71 1.09 -9.88
C ALA A 392 -13.41 0.27 -9.93
N PHE A 393 -12.26 0.91 -9.68
CA PHE A 393 -10.95 0.26 -9.72
C PHE A 393 -10.78 -0.73 -8.58
N SER A 394 -10.98 -0.29 -7.33
CA SER A 394 -10.83 -1.20 -6.18
C SER A 394 -11.74 -2.43 -6.29
N CYS A 395 -12.95 -2.27 -6.82
CA CYS A 395 -13.85 -3.39 -7.05
C CYS A 395 -13.32 -4.34 -8.16
N PHE A 396 -12.99 -3.82 -9.34
CA PHE A 396 -12.44 -4.63 -10.43
C PHE A 396 -11.14 -5.32 -10.05
N GLU A 397 -10.22 -4.61 -9.40
CA GLU A 397 -8.93 -5.12 -8.95
C GLU A 397 -9.09 -6.27 -7.96
N GLU A 398 -10.04 -6.21 -7.03
CA GLU A 398 -10.29 -7.29 -6.07
C GLU A 398 -10.92 -8.52 -6.74
N TYR A 399 -11.76 -8.32 -7.76
CA TYR A 399 -12.26 -9.41 -8.61
C TYR A 399 -11.10 -10.08 -9.35
N MET A 400 -10.26 -9.30 -10.03
CA MET A 400 -9.07 -9.81 -10.71
C MET A 400 -8.13 -10.51 -9.74
N ASN A 401 -7.85 -9.93 -8.57
CA ASN A 401 -6.96 -10.45 -7.55
C ASN A 401 -7.29 -11.92 -7.23
N TYR A 402 -8.55 -12.20 -6.88
CA TYR A 402 -8.96 -13.56 -6.55
C TYR A 402 -9.13 -14.43 -7.80
N SER A 403 -9.55 -13.91 -8.94
CA SER A 403 -9.60 -14.72 -10.17
C SER A 403 -8.21 -15.12 -10.68
N LEU A 404 -7.15 -14.35 -10.40
CA LEU A 404 -5.78 -14.76 -10.69
C LEU A 404 -5.36 -15.96 -9.83
N VAL A 405 -5.86 -16.10 -8.60
CA VAL A 405 -5.62 -17.30 -7.76
C VAL A 405 -6.17 -18.54 -8.47
N THR A 406 -7.37 -18.43 -9.06
CA THR A 406 -7.96 -19.51 -9.87
C THR A 406 -7.06 -19.89 -11.04
N LEU A 407 -6.55 -18.91 -11.78
CA LEU A 407 -5.68 -19.19 -12.93
C LEU A 407 -4.35 -19.84 -12.51
N LEU A 408 -3.76 -19.38 -11.40
CA LEU A 408 -2.58 -20.02 -10.83
C LEU A 408 -2.87 -21.47 -10.45
N PHE A 409 -3.98 -21.73 -9.76
CA PHE A 409 -4.35 -23.08 -9.35
C PHE A 409 -4.61 -24.01 -10.52
N ASN A 410 -5.22 -23.50 -11.60
CA ASN A 410 -5.43 -24.25 -12.83
C ASN A 410 -4.11 -24.75 -13.43
N ASP A 411 -3.03 -23.97 -13.31
CA ASP A 411 -1.73 -24.33 -13.88
C ASP A 411 -0.88 -25.22 -12.95
N LEU A 412 -1.13 -25.18 -11.63
CA LEU A 412 -0.28 -25.87 -10.64
C LEU A 412 -0.84 -27.19 -10.14
N PHE A 413 -2.16 -27.36 -10.14
CA PHE A 413 -2.82 -28.49 -9.50
C PHE A 413 -3.54 -29.38 -10.50
N ASP A 414 -3.69 -30.66 -10.14
CA ASP A 414 -4.53 -31.59 -10.87
C ASP A 414 -6.01 -31.16 -10.85
N GLU A 415 -6.80 -31.69 -11.77
CA GLU A 415 -8.20 -31.29 -11.98
C GLU A 415 -9.05 -31.44 -10.71
N GLN A 416 -8.86 -32.52 -9.94
CA GLN A 416 -9.63 -32.78 -8.72
C GLN A 416 -9.27 -31.77 -7.63
N THR A 417 -7.97 -31.52 -7.43
CA THR A 417 -7.47 -30.53 -6.47
C THR A 417 -7.93 -29.12 -6.86
N PHE A 418 -7.78 -28.76 -8.14
CA PHE A 418 -8.22 -27.48 -8.69
C PHE A 418 -9.73 -27.25 -8.47
N ALA A 419 -10.57 -28.24 -8.77
CA ALA A 419 -12.01 -28.11 -8.64
C ALA A 419 -12.45 -27.78 -7.21
N VAL A 420 -11.84 -28.43 -6.21
CA VAL A 420 -12.11 -28.13 -4.80
C VAL A 420 -11.65 -26.72 -4.43
N LEU A 421 -10.41 -26.37 -4.77
CA LEU A 421 -9.84 -25.06 -4.43
C LEU A 421 -10.61 -23.91 -5.08
N ASN A 422 -10.96 -24.02 -6.36
CA ASN A 422 -11.70 -23.01 -7.09
C ASN A 422 -13.11 -22.80 -6.50
N ARG A 423 -13.83 -23.90 -6.23
CA ARG A 423 -15.15 -23.84 -5.60
C ARG A 423 -15.09 -23.13 -4.24
N ASP A 424 -14.10 -23.48 -3.42
CA ASP A 424 -13.95 -22.89 -2.08
C ASP A 424 -13.58 -21.39 -2.16
N LEU A 425 -12.81 -21.00 -3.19
CA LEU A 425 -12.47 -19.60 -3.47
C LEU A 425 -13.71 -18.79 -3.92
N GLU A 426 -14.52 -19.34 -4.83
CA GLU A 426 -15.77 -18.72 -5.28
C GLU A 426 -16.74 -18.53 -4.10
N ASN A 427 -16.91 -19.56 -3.26
CA ASN A 427 -17.71 -19.49 -2.05
C ASN A 427 -17.21 -18.42 -1.08
N ARG A 428 -15.89 -18.32 -0.89
CA ARG A 428 -15.28 -17.27 -0.05
C ARG A 428 -15.66 -15.88 -0.55
N MET A 429 -15.52 -15.61 -1.84
CA MET A 429 -15.80 -14.29 -2.41
C MET A 429 -17.29 -13.95 -2.40
N ALA A 430 -18.16 -14.91 -2.69
CA ALA A 430 -19.60 -14.74 -2.55
C ALA A 430 -19.99 -14.41 -1.09
N ASN A 431 -19.38 -15.10 -0.11
CA ASN A 431 -19.61 -14.85 1.31
C ASN A 431 -19.17 -13.44 1.74
N ARG A 432 -18.04 -12.96 1.18
CA ARG A 432 -17.55 -11.57 1.34
C ARG A 432 -18.45 -10.52 0.70
N GLY A 433 -19.43 -10.92 -0.11
CA GLY A 433 -20.41 -10.04 -0.73
C GLY A 433 -20.05 -9.58 -2.14
N PHE A 434 -19.18 -10.29 -2.85
CA PHE A 434 -18.89 -10.01 -4.27
C PHE A 434 -19.88 -10.77 -5.14
N GLN A 435 -20.97 -10.08 -5.52
CA GLN A 435 -22.19 -10.70 -6.04
C GLN A 435 -21.97 -11.49 -7.33
N GLN A 436 -21.16 -10.94 -8.24
CA GLN A 436 -20.88 -11.51 -9.56
C GLN A 436 -19.59 -12.32 -9.63
N PHE A 437 -18.93 -12.60 -8.49
CA PHE A 437 -17.57 -13.16 -8.51
C PHE A 437 -17.50 -14.51 -9.23
N THR A 438 -18.43 -15.42 -8.96
CA THR A 438 -18.46 -16.74 -9.64
C THR A 438 -18.53 -16.60 -11.15
N GLY A 439 -19.42 -15.76 -11.68
CA GLY A 439 -19.56 -15.55 -13.13
C GLY A 439 -18.30 -14.93 -13.74
N PHE A 440 -17.74 -13.92 -13.09
CA PHE A 440 -16.50 -13.26 -13.53
C PHE A 440 -15.33 -14.23 -13.54
N ASN A 441 -15.17 -15.01 -12.47
CA ASN A 441 -14.10 -15.98 -12.30
C ASN A 441 -14.15 -17.08 -13.36
N GLN A 442 -15.35 -17.61 -13.63
CA GLN A 442 -15.56 -18.63 -14.65
C GLN A 442 -15.31 -18.10 -16.06
N GLU A 443 -15.72 -16.86 -16.35
CA GLU A 443 -15.44 -16.26 -17.65
C GLU A 443 -13.95 -16.00 -17.85
N LEU A 444 -13.23 -15.47 -16.85
CA LEU A 444 -11.80 -15.27 -16.95
C LEU A 444 -11.06 -16.60 -17.14
N LEU A 445 -11.47 -17.64 -16.41
CA LEU A 445 -10.93 -19.00 -16.58
C LEU A 445 -11.19 -19.56 -17.98
N ARG A 446 -12.38 -19.33 -18.53
CA ARG A 446 -12.73 -19.72 -19.91
C ARG A 446 -11.81 -19.01 -20.90
N LEU A 447 -11.72 -17.68 -20.83
CA LEU A 447 -10.83 -16.87 -21.66
C LEU A 447 -9.39 -17.38 -21.56
N TYR A 448 -8.92 -17.67 -20.35
CA TYR A 448 -7.57 -18.17 -20.11
C TYR A 448 -7.31 -19.54 -20.74
N LYS A 449 -8.28 -20.46 -20.67
CA LYS A 449 -8.18 -21.80 -21.29
C LYS A 449 -8.27 -21.76 -22.82
N THR A 450 -9.00 -20.79 -23.37
CA THR A 450 -9.21 -20.65 -24.83
C THR A 450 -8.33 -19.58 -25.49
N LYS A 451 -7.43 -18.95 -24.74
CA LYS A 451 -6.54 -17.91 -25.28
C LYS A 451 -5.65 -18.46 -26.38
N LYS A 452 -5.30 -17.61 -27.34
CA LYS A 452 -4.39 -17.96 -28.42
C LYS A 452 -2.99 -18.25 -27.86
N PRO A 453 -2.21 -19.13 -28.49
CA PRO A 453 -0.80 -19.32 -28.14
C PRO A 453 -0.06 -17.99 -28.10
N GLY A 454 0.70 -17.74 -27.03
CA GLY A 454 1.45 -16.50 -26.81
C GLY A 454 0.67 -15.39 -26.11
N GLN A 455 -0.66 -15.47 -25.97
CA GLN A 455 -1.40 -14.53 -25.13
C GLN A 455 -1.14 -14.77 -23.64
N THR A 456 -1.06 -13.67 -22.92
CA THR A 456 -0.90 -13.58 -21.46
C THR A 456 -2.22 -13.20 -20.80
N VAL A 457 -2.28 -13.15 -19.45
CA VAL A 457 -3.48 -12.64 -18.77
C VAL A 457 -3.71 -11.15 -19.06
N ALA A 458 -2.65 -10.35 -19.16
CA ALA A 458 -2.76 -8.94 -19.52
C ALA A 458 -3.53 -8.74 -20.86
N ASP A 459 -3.32 -9.63 -21.83
CA ASP A 459 -4.04 -9.59 -23.12
C ASP A 459 -5.54 -9.89 -23.01
N LEU A 460 -6.00 -10.47 -21.89
CA LEU A 460 -7.41 -10.83 -21.66
C LEU A 460 -8.22 -9.71 -21.00
N TYR A 461 -7.56 -8.64 -20.51
CA TYR A 461 -8.23 -7.52 -19.83
C TYR A 461 -9.38 -6.92 -20.67
N PRO A 462 -9.19 -6.59 -21.97
CA PRO A 462 -10.27 -6.05 -22.78
C PRO A 462 -11.52 -6.95 -22.82
N ASP A 463 -11.34 -8.26 -22.94
CA ASP A 463 -12.44 -9.22 -23.06
C ASP A 463 -13.19 -9.40 -21.74
N ILE A 464 -12.47 -9.51 -20.61
CA ILE A 464 -13.12 -9.65 -19.29
C ILE A 464 -13.81 -8.35 -18.85
N ILE A 465 -13.25 -7.19 -19.17
CA ILE A 465 -13.90 -5.89 -18.93
C ILE A 465 -15.15 -5.75 -19.79
N ALA A 466 -15.10 -6.20 -21.06
CA ALA A 466 -16.27 -6.20 -21.94
C ALA A 466 -17.36 -7.17 -21.47
N TRP A 467 -16.99 -8.30 -20.87
CA TRP A 467 -17.95 -9.19 -20.19
C TRP A 467 -18.57 -8.50 -18.97
N ALA A 468 -17.76 -7.84 -18.14
CA ALA A 468 -18.23 -7.13 -16.96
C ALA A 468 -19.22 -6.00 -17.31
N ALA A 469 -18.96 -5.26 -18.38
CA ALA A 469 -19.85 -4.20 -18.88
C ALA A 469 -21.25 -4.69 -19.31
N LYS A 470 -21.43 -6.01 -19.54
CA LYS A 470 -22.71 -6.61 -19.93
C LYS A 470 -23.54 -7.11 -18.74
N GLN A 471 -22.99 -7.12 -17.53
CA GLN A 471 -23.70 -7.50 -16.31
C GLN A 471 -24.53 -6.33 -15.77
#